data_AF-A0A373A474-F1
#
_entry.id   AF-A0A373A474-F1
#
_cell.length_a   1.000
_cell.length_b   1.000
_cell.length_c   1.000
_cell.angle_alpha   90.00
_cell.angle_beta   90.00
_cell.angle_gamma   90.00
#
_symmetry.space_group_name_H-M   'P 1'
#
loop_
_entity.id
_entity.type
_entity.pdbx_description
1 polymer ?
#
loop_
_entity_poly.entity_id
_entity_poly.type
_entity_poly.pdbx_seq_one_letter_code
_entity_poly.pdbx_strand_id
1 'polypeptide(L)'
;MCSRRRATARRSSCPGRRWADGAGAKGSSGRRDGGGRRGRGTGGAEGRAGRLRGGSRPAFFVPSITRSSGLKSACHGRSSPRPSHCQWASLRSSHRWSAGDRQVFPGGRSTAVAWVETDAGGYRVALDGEGRVACRNAAGRDLKSLPSKLGDDRVVVQLKQLAEWLAAHERGCLEDVERWMVRSLPVPAAVLTAVWPDEAWQGVLKDLVVTAVDGSVAGFLRGADAERGLGLVDLDGDTVRLTDGEVLIPHPVLLEDLDELREFAVELGVSQRVQQLYREVWHRPADGSAGTEVTTYAGGRYRELRELVGRCNRLGCRVRGGSAVQSVTEGGRTVEARVWVGDYYEYDACETGALSWAGSDGRALPLTEVGPVAWSEGMRMAAALYAGRTIQGEEAA
;
A
#
# COMPACT_ATOMS: atom_id res chain seq x y z
N MET A 1 33.09 33.44 -45.43
CA MET A 1 32.68 32.06 -45.06
C MET A 1 32.00 32.14 -43.69
N CYS A 2 30.68 32.35 -43.70
CA CYS A 2 29.62 31.44 -43.18
C CYS A 2 29.60 31.27 -41.65
N SER A 3 28.51 31.45 -40.90
CA SER A 3 27.19 32.07 -41.09
C SER A 3 26.49 32.05 -39.71
N ARG A 4 25.88 33.16 -39.30
CA ARG A 4 24.94 33.23 -38.17
C ARG A 4 23.66 32.45 -38.48
N ARG A 5 23.05 31.78 -37.49
CA ARG A 5 21.61 31.48 -37.47
C ARG A 5 21.02 31.73 -36.09
N ARG A 6 19.88 32.44 -36.09
CA ARG A 6 18.92 32.67 -35.02
C ARG A 6 17.74 31.70 -35.16
N ALA A 7 16.97 31.61 -34.07
CA ALA A 7 15.56 31.20 -33.95
C ALA A 7 15.33 29.66 -33.90
N THR A 8 14.41 29.10 -33.12
CA THR A 8 13.14 29.62 -32.56
C THR A 8 12.70 28.76 -31.37
N ALA A 9 12.06 29.39 -30.38
CA ALA A 9 11.28 28.71 -29.34
C ALA A 9 10.00 28.10 -29.92
N ARG A 10 9.62 26.90 -29.47
CA ARG A 10 8.27 26.33 -29.65
C ARG A 10 7.69 25.96 -28.28
N ARG A 11 6.77 26.80 -27.81
CA ARG A 11 5.73 26.44 -26.85
C ARG A 11 4.68 25.61 -27.61
N SER A 12 4.37 24.41 -27.11
CA SER A 12 3.21 23.63 -27.55
C SER A 12 2.13 23.74 -26.48
N SER A 13 1.24 24.70 -26.71
CA SER A 13 -0.10 24.82 -26.14
C SER A 13 -1.06 23.82 -26.78
N CYS A 14 -1.94 23.19 -25.99
CA CYS A 14 -3.29 22.78 -26.39
C CYS A 14 -4.12 22.33 -25.16
N PRO A 15 -5.46 22.38 -25.21
CA PRO A 15 -6.18 23.37 -24.42
C PRO A 15 -7.33 22.79 -23.55
N GLY A 16 -7.62 23.50 -22.45
CA GLY A 16 -8.84 23.32 -21.67
C GLY A 16 -10.08 23.79 -22.43
N ARG A 17 -11.16 23.00 -22.36
CA ARG A 17 -12.49 23.41 -22.80
C ARG A 17 -13.35 23.79 -21.61
N ARG A 18 -13.58 25.09 -21.51
CA ARG A 18 -14.60 25.78 -20.74
C ARG A 18 -15.93 25.61 -21.48
N TRP A 19 -16.96 25.08 -20.81
CA TRP A 19 -18.33 25.14 -21.32
C TRP A 19 -18.97 26.43 -20.82
N ALA A 20 -19.43 27.25 -21.76
CA ALA A 20 -20.18 28.47 -21.53
C ALA A 20 -21.64 28.26 -21.94
N ASP A 21 -22.49 29.03 -21.26
CA ASP A 21 -23.93 29.11 -21.36
C ASP A 21 -24.48 29.30 -22.77
N GLY A 22 -25.67 28.75 -23.00
CA GLY A 22 -26.49 28.99 -24.18
C GLY A 22 -27.97 28.87 -23.84
N ALA A 23 -28.59 30.01 -23.55
CA ALA A 23 -30.03 30.18 -23.42
C ALA A 23 -30.75 30.06 -24.79
N GLY A 24 -32.00 29.56 -24.82
CA GLY A 24 -32.78 29.56 -26.07
C GLY A 24 -34.13 28.81 -26.11
N ALA A 25 -35.07 29.18 -25.24
CA ALA A 25 -36.53 29.34 -25.43
C ALA A 25 -37.48 28.34 -26.17
N LYS A 26 -38.72 28.33 -25.62
CA LYS A 26 -40.07 27.87 -26.12
C LYS A 26 -40.41 26.41 -25.82
N GLY A 27 -41.55 26.03 -25.24
CA GLY A 27 -42.79 26.69 -24.82
C GLY A 27 -43.87 25.62 -24.55
N SER A 28 -45.04 26.03 -24.05
CA SER A 28 -46.26 25.25 -23.74
C SER A 28 -46.28 24.56 -22.36
N SER A 29 -46.93 25.15 -21.35
CA SER A 29 -48.38 25.21 -21.06
C SER A 29 -48.95 23.93 -20.45
N GLY A 30 -49.27 23.96 -19.16
CA GLY A 30 -49.98 22.89 -18.47
C GLY A 30 -50.29 23.26 -17.03
N ARG A 31 -51.40 23.99 -16.86
CA ARG A 31 -52.05 24.26 -15.56
C ARG A 31 -52.24 22.97 -14.76
N ARG A 32 -52.02 23.03 -13.44
CA ARG A 32 -52.85 22.38 -12.42
C ARG A 32 -52.65 23.08 -11.07
N ASP A 33 -53.69 23.81 -10.69
CA ASP A 33 -53.98 24.22 -9.32
C ASP A 33 -54.22 22.99 -8.44
N GLY A 34 -53.86 23.07 -7.16
CA GLY A 34 -54.30 22.04 -6.21
C GLY A 34 -53.64 22.07 -4.83
N GLY A 35 -54.03 23.04 -4.00
CA GLY A 35 -54.33 22.82 -2.58
C GLY A 35 -53.19 22.48 -1.61
N GLY A 36 -52.83 23.44 -0.75
CA GLY A 36 -51.89 23.20 0.35
C GLY A 36 -51.99 24.19 1.49
N ARG A 37 -52.86 23.87 2.47
CA ARG A 37 -52.71 24.07 3.92
C ARG A 37 -52.24 25.45 4.44
N ARG A 38 -53.18 26.21 5.02
CA ARG A 38 -52.85 27.20 6.07
C ARG A 38 -52.83 26.50 7.43
N GLY A 39 -51.66 26.53 8.07
CA GLY A 39 -51.51 26.30 9.50
C GLY A 39 -51.87 27.56 10.30
N ARG A 40 -52.47 27.35 11.47
CA ARG A 40 -52.42 28.27 12.61
C ARG A 40 -52.36 27.41 13.87
N GLY A 41 -51.16 27.32 14.44
CA GLY A 41 -50.92 26.85 15.80
C GLY A 41 -50.15 27.94 16.53
N THR A 42 -50.89 28.78 17.25
CA THR A 42 -50.38 29.61 18.36
C THR A 42 -49.91 28.65 19.47
N GLY A 43 -48.71 28.76 20.02
CA GLY A 43 -48.22 29.93 20.75
C GLY A 43 -48.68 29.80 22.20
N GLY A 44 -47.84 29.22 23.06
CA GLY A 44 -48.09 29.04 24.48
C GLY A 44 -46.80 28.69 25.21
N ALA A 45 -46.08 29.74 25.62
CA ALA A 45 -44.86 29.67 26.42
C ALA A 45 -45.18 30.12 27.84
N GLU A 46 -45.01 29.21 28.81
CA GLU A 46 -44.77 29.47 30.24
C GLU A 46 -43.87 28.30 30.67
N GLY A 47 -42.67 28.44 31.23
CA GLY A 47 -42.22 29.41 32.20
C GLY A 47 -41.98 28.66 33.50
N ARG A 48 -40.73 28.25 33.78
CA ARG A 48 -40.22 28.18 35.17
C ARG A 48 -38.72 27.92 35.25
N ALA A 49 -38.07 28.89 35.90
CA ALA A 49 -36.70 28.82 36.39
C ALA A 49 -36.57 27.80 37.53
N GLY A 50 -35.43 27.13 37.58
CA GLY A 50 -35.02 26.26 38.68
C GLY A 50 -33.50 26.14 38.69
N ARG A 51 -32.85 27.08 39.38
CA ARG A 51 -31.40 27.14 39.62
C ARG A 51 -31.11 26.35 40.90
N LEU A 52 -30.35 25.25 40.83
CA LEU A 52 -29.66 24.68 42.00
C LEU A 52 -28.26 24.18 41.65
N ARG A 53 -27.38 24.40 42.63
CA ARG A 53 -25.92 24.30 42.63
C ARG A 53 -25.43 22.86 42.77
N GLY A 54 -24.23 22.61 42.26
CA GLY A 54 -23.12 21.97 42.99
C GLY A 54 -23.20 20.46 43.23
N GLY A 55 -22.18 19.72 42.77
CA GLY A 55 -21.99 18.34 43.18
C GLY A 55 -20.92 17.60 42.38
N SER A 56 -19.68 17.75 42.83
CA SER A 56 -18.58 16.78 42.88
C SER A 56 -18.45 15.65 41.84
N ARG A 57 -17.27 15.64 41.20
CA ARG A 57 -16.61 14.49 40.55
C ARG A 57 -16.49 13.28 41.49
N PRO A 58 -16.50 12.05 40.95
CA PRO A 58 -15.68 10.98 41.49
C PRO A 58 -14.58 10.57 40.50
N ALA A 59 -13.38 10.39 41.07
CA ALA A 59 -12.21 9.84 40.43
C ALA A 59 -12.43 8.37 40.06
N PHE A 60 -12.01 7.98 38.86
CA PHE A 60 -11.92 6.57 38.49
C PHE A 60 -10.62 5.97 39.01
N PHE A 61 -10.81 4.96 39.84
CA PHE A 61 -9.82 4.14 40.51
C PHE A 61 -9.25 3.11 39.51
N VAL A 62 -7.93 3.05 39.40
CA VAL A 62 -7.18 2.04 38.64
C VAL A 62 -6.77 0.93 39.61
N PRO A 63 -7.22 -0.33 39.46
CA PRO A 63 -6.66 -1.42 40.23
C PRO A 63 -5.45 -2.03 39.51
N SER A 64 -4.32 -1.98 40.19
CA SER A 64 -3.14 -2.81 39.94
C SER A 64 -3.49 -4.28 40.22
N ILE A 65 -3.19 -5.18 39.28
CA ILE A 65 -3.26 -6.63 39.50
C ILE A 65 -1.83 -7.17 39.55
N THR A 66 -1.43 -7.51 40.77
CA THR A 66 -0.28 -8.34 41.13
C THR A 66 -0.46 -9.78 40.67
N ARG A 67 0.68 -10.38 40.29
CA ARG A 67 0.87 -11.81 39.99
C ARG A 67 0.31 -12.70 41.11
N SER A 68 -0.39 -13.75 40.72
CA SER A 68 -0.46 -14.98 41.52
C SER A 68 -0.41 -16.21 40.61
N SER A 69 0.32 -17.18 41.10
CA SER A 69 0.71 -18.45 40.50
C SER A 69 -0.35 -19.53 40.71
N GLY A 70 -0.54 -20.36 39.67
CA GLY A 70 -0.74 -21.81 39.80
C GLY A 70 -2.17 -22.28 40.07
N LEU A 71 -2.80 -22.89 39.06
CA LEU A 71 -3.56 -24.13 39.22
C LEU A 71 -3.78 -24.82 37.86
N LYS A 72 -3.46 -26.11 37.84
CA LYS A 72 -3.66 -27.06 36.75
C LYS A 72 -5.14 -27.43 36.65
N SER A 73 -5.71 -27.49 35.44
CA SER A 73 -6.53 -28.64 35.04
C SER A 73 -6.79 -28.63 33.53
N ALA A 74 -6.90 -29.84 32.99
CA ALA A 74 -6.91 -30.20 31.58
C ALA A 74 -8.31 -30.16 30.97
N CYS A 75 -8.40 -29.74 29.70
CA CYS A 75 -9.46 -30.13 28.77
C CYS A 75 -8.88 -30.30 27.36
N HIS A 76 -9.23 -31.42 26.74
CA HIS A 76 -8.80 -31.89 25.44
C HIS A 76 -9.39 -31.07 24.27
N GLY A 77 -8.68 -31.03 23.15
CA GLY A 77 -9.33 -31.05 21.83
C GLY A 77 -8.78 -30.10 20.75
N ARG A 78 -8.21 -30.71 19.71
CA ARG A 78 -7.93 -30.21 18.34
C ARG A 78 -6.61 -29.46 18.12
N SER A 79 -5.57 -30.27 18.02
CA SER A 79 -4.31 -30.01 17.34
C SER A 79 -4.48 -29.96 15.81
N SER A 80 -4.14 -28.82 15.19
CA SER A 80 -3.76 -28.73 13.78
C SER A 80 -2.26 -28.39 13.71
N PRO A 81 -1.45 -29.08 12.88
CA PRO A 81 0.00 -28.97 12.95
C PRO A 81 0.51 -27.68 12.32
N ARG A 82 1.33 -26.95 13.07
CA ARG A 82 2.23 -25.91 12.54
C ARG A 82 3.43 -26.60 11.87
N PRO A 83 3.95 -26.11 10.73
CA PRO A 83 5.17 -26.66 10.17
C PRO A 83 6.34 -26.33 11.09
N SER A 84 7.01 -27.38 11.56
CA SER A 84 8.20 -27.32 12.40
C SER A 84 9.37 -26.73 11.62
N HIS A 85 9.94 -25.65 12.16
CA HIS A 85 11.37 -25.40 12.05
C HIS A 85 12.16 -26.68 12.38
N CYS A 86 13.31 -26.87 11.73
CA CYS A 86 14.28 -27.97 11.84
C CYS A 86 14.21 -29.06 10.75
N GLN A 87 14.61 -28.71 9.52
CA GLN A 87 15.25 -29.67 8.61
C GLN A 87 16.46 -29.12 7.83
N TRP A 88 16.89 -27.88 8.06
CA TRP A 88 18.07 -27.29 7.38
C TRP A 88 19.42 -27.55 8.08
N ALA A 89 19.43 -28.27 9.21
CA ALA A 89 20.66 -28.51 9.99
C ALA A 89 21.46 -29.76 9.55
N SER A 90 21.01 -30.53 8.56
CA SER A 90 21.63 -31.82 8.21
C SER A 90 22.59 -31.81 7.00
N LEU A 91 22.92 -30.66 6.41
CA LEU A 91 23.83 -30.59 5.24
C LEU A 91 25.27 -30.21 5.58
N ARG A 92 25.70 -30.38 6.84
CA ARG A 92 27.12 -30.24 7.23
C ARG A 92 27.86 -31.58 7.23
N SER A 93 27.80 -32.33 6.13
CA SER A 93 28.77 -33.41 5.93
C SER A 93 29.01 -33.62 4.44
N SER A 94 30.28 -33.50 4.02
CA SER A 94 30.83 -34.00 2.75
C SER A 94 30.50 -33.29 1.43
N HIS A 95 30.60 -31.96 1.33
CA HIS A 95 30.86 -31.30 0.03
C HIS A 95 32.10 -30.40 0.15
N ARG A 96 33.12 -30.71 -0.66
CA ARG A 96 34.38 -29.97 -0.75
C ARG A 96 34.13 -28.70 -1.53
N TRP A 97 34.10 -27.56 -0.84
CA TRP A 97 34.03 -26.23 -1.44
C TRP A 97 35.34 -25.97 -2.18
N SER A 98 35.29 -25.82 -3.50
CA SER A 98 36.45 -25.36 -4.27
C SER A 98 36.59 -23.84 -4.11
N ALA A 99 37.60 -23.43 -3.33
CA ALA A 99 38.01 -22.04 -3.22
C ALA A 99 38.77 -21.65 -4.51
N GLY A 100 38.10 -20.96 -5.42
CA GLY A 100 38.70 -20.41 -6.63
C GLY A 100 37.79 -19.31 -7.17
N ASP A 101 38.31 -18.07 -7.19
CA ASP A 101 37.68 -16.80 -7.58
C ASP A 101 37.02 -15.99 -6.45
N ARG A 102 37.85 -15.57 -5.49
CA ARG A 102 37.64 -14.34 -4.73
C ARG A 102 38.51 -13.23 -5.34
N GLN A 103 37.92 -12.33 -6.13
CA GLN A 103 38.49 -11.01 -6.30
C GLN A 103 37.93 -10.11 -5.19
N VAL A 104 38.81 -9.69 -4.28
CA VAL A 104 38.47 -8.79 -3.16
C VAL A 104 38.80 -7.38 -3.60
N PHE A 105 37.79 -6.54 -3.80
CA PHE A 105 37.92 -5.09 -3.84
C PHE A 105 37.44 -4.51 -2.50
N PRO A 106 38.12 -3.51 -1.92
CA PRO A 106 37.71 -2.93 -0.65
C PRO A 106 36.49 -2.00 -0.89
N GLY A 107 35.37 -2.30 -0.24
CA GLY A 107 34.21 -1.39 -0.14
C GLY A 107 32.97 -1.70 -0.99
N GLY A 108 32.91 -2.84 -1.68
CA GLY A 108 31.74 -3.26 -2.47
C GLY A 108 31.17 -4.60 -1.99
N ARG A 109 29.84 -4.70 -1.91
CA ARG A 109 29.08 -5.92 -1.57
C ARG A 109 29.59 -7.11 -2.40
N SER A 110 29.75 -8.27 -1.78
CA SER A 110 30.17 -9.49 -2.47
C SER A 110 29.00 -10.06 -3.28
N THR A 111 28.93 -9.73 -4.56
CA THR A 111 28.14 -10.42 -5.59
C THR A 111 28.85 -11.70 -6.05
N ALA A 112 29.39 -12.48 -5.12
CA ALA A 112 29.98 -13.77 -5.47
C ALA A 112 28.85 -14.78 -5.73
N VAL A 113 28.53 -15.00 -7.00
CA VAL A 113 27.58 -16.04 -7.44
C VAL A 113 28.12 -17.40 -6.99
N ALA A 114 27.40 -18.06 -6.09
CA ALA A 114 27.77 -19.36 -5.57
C ALA A 114 27.37 -20.46 -6.55
N TRP A 115 28.34 -21.01 -7.28
CA TRP A 115 28.15 -22.12 -8.21
C TRP A 115 28.13 -23.46 -7.50
N VAL A 116 27.15 -24.30 -7.81
CA VAL A 116 26.94 -25.64 -7.24
C VAL A 116 27.00 -26.68 -8.36
N GLU A 117 27.71 -27.79 -8.14
CA GLU A 117 27.77 -28.91 -9.08
C GLU A 117 26.42 -29.64 -9.16
N THR A 118 26.01 -30.04 -10.37
CA THR A 118 24.80 -30.86 -10.59
C THR A 118 25.08 -32.33 -10.30
N ASP A 119 24.05 -33.10 -9.91
CA ASP A 119 24.17 -34.54 -9.65
C ASP A 119 24.50 -35.31 -10.96
N ALA A 120 24.06 -34.81 -12.12
CA ALA A 120 24.40 -35.37 -13.44
C ALA A 120 25.87 -35.22 -13.87
N GLY A 121 26.67 -34.41 -13.14
CA GLY A 121 28.07 -34.14 -13.42
C GLY A 121 28.33 -33.30 -14.69
N GLY A 122 29.43 -32.55 -14.69
CA GLY A 122 29.88 -31.77 -15.85
C GLY A 122 29.15 -30.44 -16.08
N TYR A 123 28.28 -30.05 -15.14
CA TYR A 123 27.64 -28.75 -15.10
C TYR A 123 27.64 -28.18 -13.69
N ARG A 124 27.75 -26.86 -13.63
CA ARG A 124 27.51 -26.06 -12.43
C ARG A 124 26.30 -25.16 -12.64
N VAL A 125 25.53 -24.95 -11.60
CA VAL A 125 24.35 -24.10 -11.60
C VAL A 125 24.38 -23.11 -10.44
N ALA A 126 23.76 -21.96 -10.61
CA ALA A 126 23.67 -20.92 -9.60
C ALA A 126 22.41 -20.08 -9.82
N LEU A 127 22.03 -19.24 -8.85
CA LEU A 127 21.11 -18.14 -9.08
C LEU A 127 21.91 -16.92 -9.56
N ASP A 128 21.48 -16.34 -10.68
CA ASP A 128 22.01 -15.07 -11.15
C ASP A 128 21.41 -13.88 -10.37
N GLY A 129 21.84 -12.66 -10.70
CA GLY A 129 21.35 -11.43 -10.08
C GLY A 129 19.88 -11.11 -10.39
N GLU A 130 19.25 -11.83 -11.33
CA GLU A 130 17.82 -11.71 -11.66
C GLU A 130 17.00 -12.82 -11.00
N GLY A 131 17.61 -13.67 -10.16
CA GLY A 131 16.94 -14.79 -9.49
C GLY A 131 16.65 -15.97 -10.43
N ARG A 132 17.29 -16.05 -11.60
CA ARG A 132 17.13 -17.16 -12.54
C ARG A 132 18.26 -18.17 -12.36
N VAL A 133 17.96 -19.43 -12.67
CA VAL A 133 18.97 -20.50 -12.63
C VAL A 133 19.88 -20.39 -13.85
N ALA A 134 21.11 -19.93 -13.61
CA ALA A 134 22.19 -19.93 -14.58
C ALA A 134 22.89 -21.29 -14.62
N CYS A 135 23.46 -21.65 -15.78
CA CYS A 135 24.18 -22.91 -15.96
C CYS A 135 25.52 -22.68 -16.66
N ARG A 136 26.54 -23.40 -16.20
CA ARG A 136 27.90 -23.40 -16.71
C ARG A 136 28.34 -24.82 -16.99
N ASN A 137 29.04 -25.04 -18.10
CA ASN A 137 29.56 -26.36 -18.44
C ASN A 137 30.91 -26.66 -17.73
N ALA A 138 31.43 -27.88 -17.90
CA ALA A 138 32.74 -28.30 -17.38
C ALA A 138 33.92 -27.42 -17.83
N ALA A 139 33.83 -26.78 -19.00
CA ALA A 139 34.83 -25.85 -19.51
C ALA A 139 34.72 -24.43 -18.93
N GLY A 140 33.79 -24.20 -18.00
CA GLY A 140 33.59 -22.91 -17.36
C GLY A 140 32.78 -21.90 -18.19
N ARG A 141 32.17 -22.32 -19.30
CA ARG A 141 31.38 -21.45 -20.17
C ARG A 141 29.92 -21.39 -19.73
N ASP A 142 29.40 -20.17 -19.59
CA ASP A 142 27.99 -19.91 -19.30
C ASP A 142 27.11 -20.27 -20.51
N LEU A 143 26.01 -20.98 -20.23
CA LEU A 143 25.05 -21.43 -21.21
C LEU A 143 23.85 -20.48 -21.23
N LYS A 144 23.29 -20.25 -22.43
CA LYS A 144 22.10 -19.41 -22.62
C LYS A 144 20.83 -20.00 -22.02
N SER A 145 20.78 -21.33 -21.87
CA SER A 145 19.64 -22.05 -21.34
C SER A 145 20.10 -23.29 -20.59
N LEU A 146 19.25 -23.73 -19.66
CA LEU A 146 19.44 -25.00 -18.97
C LEU A 146 19.26 -26.16 -19.96
N PRO A 147 20.25 -27.07 -20.08
CA PRO A 147 20.07 -28.32 -20.81
C PRO A 147 18.84 -29.11 -20.31
N SER A 148 18.06 -29.67 -21.23
CA SER A 148 16.82 -30.41 -20.89
C SER A 148 17.04 -31.60 -19.95
N LYS A 149 18.20 -32.27 -20.04
CA LYS A 149 18.59 -33.37 -19.15
C LYS A 149 18.77 -32.98 -17.68
N LEU A 150 18.90 -31.67 -17.38
CA LEU A 150 19.01 -31.15 -16.02
C LEU A 150 17.65 -30.68 -15.47
N GLY A 151 16.55 -30.88 -16.21
CA GLY A 151 15.22 -30.42 -15.81
C GLY A 151 14.79 -30.94 -14.43
N ASP A 152 15.05 -32.23 -14.17
CA ASP A 152 14.71 -32.96 -12.95
C ASP A 152 15.94 -33.18 -12.04
N ASP A 153 17.09 -32.57 -12.36
CA ASP A 153 18.25 -32.62 -11.48
C ASP A 153 17.91 -31.96 -10.14
N ARG A 154 18.17 -32.66 -9.05
CA ARG A 154 17.76 -32.25 -7.70
C ARG A 154 18.28 -30.86 -7.34
N VAL A 155 19.52 -30.52 -7.71
CA VAL A 155 20.12 -29.21 -7.41
C VAL A 155 19.40 -28.12 -8.19
N VAL A 156 19.07 -28.38 -9.47
CA VAL A 156 18.32 -27.44 -10.31
C VAL A 156 16.91 -27.21 -9.76
N VAL A 157 16.21 -28.28 -9.36
CA VAL A 157 14.88 -28.18 -8.75
C VAL A 157 14.91 -27.37 -7.46
N GLN A 158 15.89 -27.61 -6.59
CA GLN A 158 16.06 -26.85 -5.34
C GLN A 158 16.35 -25.36 -5.59
N LEU A 159 17.18 -25.04 -6.58
CA LEU A 159 17.45 -23.64 -6.94
C LEU A 159 16.22 -22.93 -7.51
N LYS A 160 15.41 -23.62 -8.33
CA LYS A 160 14.13 -23.06 -8.82
C LYS A 160 13.16 -22.78 -7.66
N GLN A 161 13.02 -23.72 -6.73
CA GLN A 161 12.18 -23.54 -5.55
C GLN A 161 12.68 -22.39 -4.66
N LEU A 162 14.00 -22.26 -4.51
CA LEU A 162 14.60 -21.14 -3.78
C LEU A 162 14.31 -19.80 -4.48
N ALA A 163 14.44 -19.74 -5.80
CA ALA A 163 14.11 -18.53 -6.57
C ALA A 163 12.63 -18.14 -6.42
N GLU A 164 11.72 -19.10 -6.50
CA GLU A 164 10.28 -18.88 -6.26
C GLU A 164 10.01 -18.37 -4.86
N TRP A 165 10.68 -18.94 -3.85
CA TRP A 165 10.57 -18.52 -2.46
C TRP A 165 11.11 -17.10 -2.25
N LEU A 166 12.28 -16.76 -2.80
CA LEU A 166 12.87 -15.42 -2.72
C LEU A 166 11.94 -14.37 -3.36
N ALA A 167 11.40 -14.68 -4.55
CA ALA A 167 10.45 -13.80 -5.21
C ALA A 167 9.15 -13.62 -4.40
N ALA A 168 8.68 -14.67 -3.72
CA ALA A 168 7.54 -14.57 -2.82
C ALA A 168 7.86 -13.75 -1.55
N HIS A 169 9.05 -13.91 -0.99
CA HIS A 169 9.54 -13.14 0.15
C HIS A 169 9.62 -11.65 -0.17
N GLU A 170 10.20 -11.28 -1.31
CA GLU A 170 10.24 -9.88 -1.76
C GLU A 170 8.85 -9.26 -1.92
N ARG A 171 7.90 -10.00 -2.49
CA ARG A 171 6.50 -9.55 -2.59
C ARG A 171 5.89 -9.35 -1.20
N GLY A 172 6.12 -10.28 -0.28
CA GLY A 172 5.65 -10.18 1.10
C GLY A 172 6.23 -8.96 1.83
N CYS A 173 7.52 -8.68 1.67
CA CYS A 173 8.17 -7.49 2.23
C CYS A 173 7.52 -6.21 1.70
N LEU A 174 7.29 -6.13 0.39
CA LEU A 174 6.62 -4.98 -0.24
C LEU A 174 5.20 -4.79 0.31
N GLU A 175 4.40 -5.87 0.35
CA GLU A 175 3.04 -5.84 0.87
C GLU A 175 2.95 -5.40 2.34
N ASP A 176 3.91 -5.82 3.17
CA ASP A 176 3.95 -5.45 4.59
C ASP A 176 4.34 -3.98 4.79
N VAL A 177 5.29 -3.45 4.03
CA VAL A 177 5.66 -2.03 4.11
C VAL A 177 4.54 -1.14 3.55
N GLU A 178 3.91 -1.53 2.44
CA GLU A 178 2.72 -0.86 1.93
C GLU A 178 1.59 -0.86 2.96
N ARG A 179 1.40 -1.97 3.69
CA ARG A 179 0.45 -2.06 4.79
C ARG A 179 0.78 -1.10 5.91
N TRP A 180 2.05 -0.98 6.32
CA TRP A 180 2.46 -0.01 7.35
C TRP A 180 2.12 1.42 6.94
N MET A 181 2.39 1.78 5.69
CA MET A 181 2.09 3.09 5.13
C MET A 181 0.59 3.38 5.03
N VAL A 182 -0.18 2.49 4.37
CA VAL A 182 -1.61 2.67 4.11
C VAL A 182 -2.44 2.61 5.39
N ARG A 183 -1.96 1.92 6.43
CA ARG A 183 -2.66 1.81 7.71
C ARG A 183 -2.06 2.66 8.83
N SER A 184 -1.12 3.55 8.50
CA SER A 184 -0.45 4.45 9.44
C SER A 184 -0.01 3.72 10.72
N LEU A 185 0.54 2.52 10.57
CA LEU A 185 0.92 1.68 11.70
C LEU A 185 2.27 2.15 12.25
N PRO A 186 2.36 2.46 13.56
CA PRO A 186 3.66 2.62 14.21
C PRO A 186 4.49 1.36 14.03
N VAL A 187 5.72 1.53 13.56
CA VAL A 187 6.68 0.46 13.35
C VAL A 187 7.77 0.61 14.40
N PRO A 188 7.97 -0.38 15.28
CA PRO A 188 9.07 -0.32 16.23
C PRO A 188 10.42 -0.25 15.50
N ALA A 189 11.30 0.66 15.92
CA ALA A 189 12.63 0.78 15.34
C ALA A 189 13.40 -0.56 15.40
N ALA A 190 13.18 -1.34 16.45
CA ALA A 190 13.72 -2.69 16.61
C ALA A 190 13.32 -3.66 15.49
N VAL A 191 12.13 -3.49 14.89
CA VAL A 191 11.72 -4.29 13.72
C VAL A 191 12.55 -3.89 12.51
N LEU A 192 12.68 -2.59 12.25
CA LEU A 192 13.45 -2.07 11.12
C LEU A 192 14.93 -2.47 11.22
N THR A 193 15.54 -2.38 12.41
CA THR A 193 16.93 -2.80 12.61
C THR A 193 17.11 -4.32 12.46
N ALA A 194 16.16 -5.12 12.91
CA ALA A 194 16.22 -6.58 12.78
C ALA A 194 16.12 -7.05 11.32
N VAL A 195 15.31 -6.38 10.49
CA VAL A 195 15.13 -6.76 9.09
C VAL A 195 16.13 -6.11 8.14
N TRP A 196 16.81 -5.04 8.55
CA TRP A 196 17.75 -4.29 7.70
C TRP A 196 18.87 -5.11 7.03
N PRO A 197 19.42 -6.18 7.66
CA PRO A 197 20.42 -7.04 7.01
C PRO A 197 19.86 -7.91 5.88
N ASP A 198 18.54 -8.11 5.82
CA ASP A 198 17.87 -8.83 4.74
C ASP A 198 17.73 -7.91 3.51
N GLU A 199 18.31 -8.32 2.39
CA GLU A 199 18.34 -7.52 1.16
C GLU A 199 16.93 -7.28 0.57
N ALA A 200 16.00 -8.20 0.76
CA ALA A 200 14.62 -8.04 0.30
C ALA A 200 13.92 -6.93 1.09
N TRP A 201 14.08 -6.91 2.42
CA TRP A 201 13.56 -5.85 3.29
C TRP A 201 14.26 -4.52 3.03
N GLN A 202 15.60 -4.51 2.97
CA GLN A 202 16.38 -3.30 2.69
C GLN A 202 15.99 -2.71 1.34
N GLY A 203 15.80 -3.51 0.30
CA GLY A 203 15.41 -3.05 -1.03
C GLY A 203 14.03 -2.39 -1.10
N VAL A 204 13.16 -2.65 -0.11
CA VAL A 204 11.83 -2.02 0.00
C VAL A 204 11.87 -0.81 0.93
N LEU A 205 12.61 -0.89 2.04
CA LEU A 205 12.65 0.12 3.10
C LEU A 205 13.60 1.29 2.81
N LYS A 206 14.71 1.00 2.15
CA LYS A 206 15.69 2.02 1.81
C LYS A 206 15.02 3.08 0.93
N ASP A 207 15.37 4.33 1.20
CA ASP A 207 14.86 5.52 0.52
C ASP A 207 13.37 5.82 0.76
N LEU A 208 12.69 5.14 1.69
CA LEU A 208 11.39 5.59 2.17
C LEU A 208 11.52 6.80 3.08
N VAL A 209 10.58 7.72 2.98
CA VAL A 209 10.41 8.77 3.98
C VAL A 209 9.88 8.13 5.24
N VAL A 210 10.58 8.33 6.34
CA VAL A 210 10.25 7.86 7.68
C VAL A 210 10.16 9.08 8.59
N THR A 211 9.20 9.06 9.51
CA THR A 211 9.03 10.12 10.51
C THR A 211 9.05 9.57 11.92
N ALA A 212 9.42 10.42 12.88
CA ALA A 212 9.06 10.18 14.27
C ALA A 212 7.52 10.16 14.43
N VAL A 213 7.02 9.50 15.47
CA VAL A 213 5.57 9.38 15.72
C VAL A 213 4.91 10.75 15.96
N ASP A 214 5.66 11.70 16.52
CA ASP A 214 5.22 13.08 16.75
C ASP A 214 5.41 14.00 15.52
N GLY A 215 5.98 13.49 14.43
CA GLY A 215 6.26 14.24 13.21
C GLY A 215 7.42 15.25 13.34
N SER A 216 8.16 15.25 14.45
CA SER A 216 9.24 16.23 14.70
C SER A 216 10.44 16.08 13.76
N VAL A 217 10.63 14.89 13.19
CA VAL A 217 11.72 14.54 12.28
C VAL A 217 11.15 13.76 11.11
N ALA A 218 11.55 14.13 9.89
CA ALA A 218 11.20 13.45 8.64
C ALA A 218 12.44 13.33 7.75
N GLY A 219 12.65 12.17 7.13
CA GLY A 219 13.74 12.01 6.18
C GLY A 219 13.79 10.63 5.51
N PHE A 220 14.65 10.52 4.50
CA PHE A 220 14.88 9.31 3.73
C PHE A 220 15.68 8.29 4.52
N LEU A 221 15.15 7.09 4.71
CA LEU A 221 15.81 6.01 5.43
C LEU A 221 17.05 5.50 4.67
N ARG A 222 18.23 5.66 5.29
CA ARG A 222 19.53 5.26 4.73
C ARG A 222 20.21 4.14 5.50
N GLY A 223 19.84 3.93 6.75
CA GLY A 223 20.42 2.89 7.58
C GLY A 223 19.54 2.55 8.77
N ALA A 224 19.67 1.33 9.27
CA ALA A 224 19.12 0.95 10.57
C ALA A 224 20.17 0.11 11.29
N ASP A 225 20.49 0.51 12.53
CA ASP A 225 21.48 -0.15 13.37
C ASP A 225 20.94 -0.28 14.79
N ALA A 226 21.20 -1.43 15.43
CA ALA A 226 20.65 -1.72 16.74
C ALA A 226 21.22 -0.82 17.85
N GLU A 227 22.44 -0.31 17.69
CA GLU A 227 23.09 0.57 18.67
C GLU A 227 22.91 2.05 18.33
N ARG A 228 22.98 2.40 17.04
CA ARG A 228 22.95 3.79 16.55
C ARG A 228 21.55 4.28 16.14
N GLY A 229 20.56 3.40 16.09
CA GLY A 229 19.21 3.71 15.64
C GLY A 229 19.08 3.84 14.12
N LEU A 230 18.01 4.50 13.67
CA LEU A 230 17.71 4.69 12.26
C LEU A 230 18.43 5.94 11.74
N GLY A 231 19.14 5.79 10.62
CA GLY A 231 19.77 6.88 9.90
C GLY A 231 18.87 7.41 8.82
N LEU A 232 18.51 8.68 8.92
CA LEU A 232 17.74 9.40 7.94
C LEU A 232 18.62 10.47 7.26
N VAL A 233 18.23 10.85 6.05
CA VAL A 233 18.70 12.09 5.42
C VAL A 233 17.49 12.99 5.25
N ASP A 234 17.49 14.16 5.89
CA ASP A 234 16.39 15.12 5.81
C ASP A 234 16.45 15.94 4.50
N LEU A 235 15.52 16.87 4.34
CA LEU A 235 15.42 17.76 3.16
C LEU A 235 16.61 18.72 3.04
N ASP A 236 17.27 19.05 4.15
CA ASP A 236 18.47 19.88 4.16
C ASP A 236 19.73 19.08 3.73
N GLY A 237 19.60 17.76 3.60
CA GLY A 237 20.69 16.84 3.26
C GLY A 237 21.51 16.41 4.46
N ASP A 238 21.09 16.79 5.67
CA ASP A 238 21.76 16.42 6.90
C ASP A 238 21.40 14.99 7.32
N THR A 239 22.38 14.31 7.93
CA THR A 239 22.15 12.97 8.47
C THR A 239 21.60 13.05 9.88
N VAL A 240 20.34 12.66 10.04
CA VAL A 240 19.64 12.63 11.33
C VAL A 240 19.57 11.19 11.86
N ARG A 241 19.56 11.04 13.19
CA ARG A 241 19.39 9.74 13.86
C ARG A 241 18.11 9.71 14.66
N LEU A 242 17.23 8.78 14.33
CA LEU A 242 16.08 8.44 15.16
C LEU A 242 16.46 7.29 16.09
N THR A 243 16.39 7.57 17.38
CA THR A 243 16.61 6.57 18.46
C THR A 243 15.31 6.24 19.19
N ASP A 244 14.20 6.84 18.78
CA ASP A 244 12.87 6.57 19.30
C ASP A 244 12.48 5.11 19.08
N GLY A 245 11.68 4.58 20.01
CA GLY A 245 11.26 3.18 19.98
C GLY A 245 10.35 2.84 18.80
N GLU A 246 9.66 3.82 18.21
CA GLU A 246 8.71 3.66 17.11
C GLU A 246 8.83 4.80 16.09
N VAL A 247 8.54 4.47 14.83
CA VAL A 247 8.50 5.41 13.71
C VAL A 247 7.27 5.17 12.84
N LEU A 248 6.99 6.11 11.95
CA LEU A 248 5.95 5.98 10.94
C LEU A 248 6.58 5.96 9.55
N ILE A 249 5.95 5.20 8.65
CA ILE A 249 6.11 5.36 7.21
C ILE A 249 4.86 6.13 6.77
N PRO A 250 4.88 7.47 6.69
CA PRO A 250 3.68 8.25 6.44
C PRO A 250 3.12 7.97 5.04
N HIS A 251 1.80 7.95 4.96
CA HIS A 251 1.09 8.04 3.69
C HIS A 251 1.38 9.42 3.05
N PRO A 252 1.57 9.53 1.72
CA PRO A 252 1.93 10.80 1.07
C PRO A 252 0.95 11.94 1.31
N VAL A 253 -0.34 11.66 1.52
CA VAL A 253 -1.34 12.69 1.88
C VAL A 253 -1.05 13.42 3.20
N LEU A 254 -0.22 12.83 4.07
CA LEU A 254 0.18 13.39 5.35
C LEU A 254 1.51 14.15 5.28
N LEU A 255 2.20 14.12 4.13
CA LEU A 255 3.45 14.84 3.92
C LEU A 255 3.12 16.24 3.41
N GLU A 256 3.32 17.25 4.26
CA GLU A 256 3.08 18.66 3.90
C GLU A 256 4.04 19.09 2.77
N ASP A 257 5.30 18.68 2.85
CA ASP A 257 6.36 19.00 1.89
C ASP A 257 6.54 17.90 0.82
N LEU A 258 5.44 17.25 0.40
CA LEU A 258 5.51 16.12 -0.55
C LEU A 258 6.21 16.47 -1.86
N ASP A 259 5.96 17.68 -2.39
CA ASP A 259 6.57 18.11 -3.65
C ASP A 259 8.07 18.41 -3.48
N GLU A 260 8.50 19.00 -2.36
CA GLU A 260 9.92 19.19 -2.04
C GLU A 260 10.63 17.85 -1.84
N LEU A 261 9.99 16.89 -1.15
CA LEU A 261 10.50 15.53 -1.00
C LEU A 261 10.67 14.82 -2.35
N ARG A 262 9.76 15.06 -3.31
CA ARG A 262 9.87 14.50 -4.67
C ARG A 262 11.03 15.11 -5.45
N GLU A 263 11.22 16.42 -5.36
CA GLU A 263 12.33 17.13 -6.00
C GLU A 263 13.66 16.63 -5.42
N PHE A 264 13.78 16.60 -4.09
CA PHE A 264 14.99 16.14 -3.42
C PHE A 264 15.27 14.65 -3.66
N ALA A 265 14.24 13.81 -3.77
CA ALA A 265 14.40 12.40 -4.13
C ALA A 265 15.11 12.21 -5.48
N VAL A 266 14.81 13.07 -6.46
CA VAL A 266 15.49 13.02 -7.77
C VAL A 266 16.97 13.38 -7.62
N GLU A 267 17.29 14.43 -6.87
CA GLU A 267 18.68 14.87 -6.64
C GLU A 267 19.50 13.81 -5.89
N LEU A 268 18.89 13.18 -4.90
CA LEU A 268 19.52 12.16 -4.05
C LEU A 268 19.56 10.77 -4.70
N GLY A 269 18.99 10.61 -5.91
CA GLY A 269 18.93 9.34 -6.62
C GLY A 269 18.12 8.26 -5.90
N VAL A 270 17.07 8.68 -5.19
CA VAL A 270 16.15 7.80 -4.45
C VAL A 270 15.44 6.86 -5.41
N SER A 271 15.37 5.57 -5.03
CA SER A 271 14.57 4.57 -5.74
C SER A 271 13.67 3.84 -4.75
N GLN A 272 12.37 4.09 -4.83
CA GLN A 272 11.38 3.45 -3.97
C GLN A 272 10.64 2.32 -4.72
N ARG A 273 10.60 1.13 -4.12
CA ARG A 273 9.71 0.05 -4.59
C ARG A 273 8.26 0.29 -4.15
N VAL A 274 8.08 0.82 -2.95
CA VAL A 274 6.78 1.31 -2.48
C VAL A 274 6.49 2.61 -3.23
N GLN A 275 5.30 2.72 -3.80
CA GLN A 275 4.82 3.99 -4.35
C GLN A 275 4.48 4.93 -3.19
N GLN A 276 5.46 5.42 -2.42
CA GLN A 276 5.20 6.38 -1.34
C GLN A 276 5.10 7.78 -1.95
N LEU A 277 6.20 8.30 -2.50
CA LEU A 277 6.22 9.66 -3.04
C LEU A 277 5.32 9.84 -4.27
N TYR A 278 5.24 8.82 -5.13
CA TYR A 278 4.51 8.92 -6.41
C TYR A 278 3.12 8.28 -6.38
N ARG A 279 2.65 7.83 -5.21
CA ARG A 279 1.26 7.39 -5.08
C ARG A 279 0.33 8.59 -5.29
N GLU A 280 -0.71 8.35 -6.06
CA GLU A 280 -1.75 9.33 -6.32
C GLU A 280 -2.52 9.63 -5.02
N VAL A 281 -2.73 10.93 -4.77
CA VAL A 281 -3.30 11.44 -3.54
C VAL A 281 -4.56 12.24 -3.84
N TRP A 282 -5.61 12.03 -3.04
CA TRP A 282 -6.80 12.87 -3.04
C TRP A 282 -6.92 13.53 -1.68
N HIS A 283 -6.95 14.85 -1.66
CA HIS A 283 -7.25 15.61 -0.44
C HIS A 283 -8.75 15.68 -0.21
N ARG A 284 -9.15 15.55 1.04
CA ARG A 284 -10.55 15.78 1.45
C ARG A 284 -10.87 17.28 1.29
N PRO A 285 -12.01 17.65 0.68
CA PRO A 285 -12.43 19.05 0.58
C PRO A 285 -12.49 19.73 1.97
N ALA A 286 -11.95 20.95 2.07
CA ALA A 286 -11.81 21.68 3.32
C ALA A 286 -13.15 22.22 3.87
N ASP A 287 -14.08 22.51 2.97
CA ASP A 287 -15.43 23.00 3.21
C ASP A 287 -16.40 21.93 3.77
N GLY A 288 -15.91 20.70 3.95
CA GLY A 288 -16.68 19.59 4.48
C GLY A 288 -17.63 19.03 3.43
N SER A 289 -17.47 17.76 3.10
CA SER A 289 -18.42 17.08 2.21
C SER A 289 -19.66 16.72 3.02
N ALA A 290 -20.82 17.27 2.66
CA ALA A 290 -22.09 16.87 3.27
C ALA A 290 -22.48 15.45 2.78
N GLY A 291 -23.06 14.64 3.67
CA GLY A 291 -23.55 13.29 3.35
C GLY A 291 -22.60 12.17 3.78
N THR A 292 -22.78 10.99 3.17
CA THR A 292 -22.09 9.74 3.51
C THR A 292 -21.43 9.07 2.30
N GLU A 293 -21.54 9.65 1.11
CA GLU A 293 -21.11 9.03 -0.15
C GLU A 293 -20.52 10.03 -1.14
N VAL A 294 -19.55 9.58 -1.94
CA VAL A 294 -18.93 10.31 -3.04
C VAL A 294 -19.26 9.60 -4.36
N THR A 295 -19.87 10.32 -5.29
CA THR A 295 -20.35 9.77 -6.58
C THR A 295 -19.42 10.04 -7.75
N THR A 296 -18.29 10.72 -7.54
CA THR A 296 -17.32 11.13 -8.58
C THR A 296 -16.92 10.00 -9.54
N TYR A 297 -16.83 8.77 -9.03
CA TYR A 297 -16.42 7.57 -9.78
C TYR A 297 -17.52 6.50 -9.84
N ALA A 298 -18.78 6.89 -9.67
CA ALA A 298 -19.93 6.03 -9.90
C ALA A 298 -20.30 5.95 -11.39
N GLY A 299 -21.07 4.93 -11.78
CA GLY A 299 -21.57 4.70 -13.13
C GLY A 299 -20.53 4.14 -14.11
N GLY A 300 -19.42 3.58 -13.62
CA GLY A 300 -18.41 2.92 -14.46
C GLY A 300 -18.93 1.59 -14.97
N ARG A 301 -19.42 1.55 -16.22
CA ARG A 301 -20.03 0.36 -16.83
C ARG A 301 -19.01 -0.74 -17.15
N TYR A 302 -19.40 -1.98 -16.88
CA TYR A 302 -18.72 -3.20 -17.30
C TYR A 302 -19.70 -4.09 -18.05
N ARG A 303 -19.18 -4.86 -19.01
CA ARG A 303 -20.01 -5.79 -19.79
C ARG A 303 -20.58 -6.89 -18.91
N GLU A 304 -19.78 -7.37 -17.96
CA GLU A 304 -20.14 -8.47 -17.05
C GLU A 304 -19.54 -8.23 -15.65
N LEU A 305 -20.26 -8.62 -14.59
CA LEU A 305 -19.80 -8.50 -13.19
C LEU A 305 -18.44 -9.17 -12.93
N ARG A 306 -18.18 -10.33 -13.55
CA ARG A 306 -16.88 -11.02 -13.38
C ARG A 306 -15.68 -10.19 -13.84
N GLU A 307 -15.87 -9.25 -14.79
CA GLU A 307 -14.79 -8.36 -15.26
C GLU A 307 -14.42 -7.34 -14.17
N LEU A 308 -15.45 -6.76 -13.53
CA LEU A 308 -15.28 -5.83 -12.41
C LEU A 308 -14.72 -6.54 -11.17
N VAL A 309 -15.21 -7.73 -10.83
CA VAL A 309 -14.68 -8.55 -9.72
C VAL A 309 -13.22 -8.97 -10.01
N GLY A 310 -12.92 -9.38 -11.24
CA GLY A 310 -11.56 -9.69 -11.66
C GLY A 310 -10.63 -8.48 -11.55
N ARG A 311 -11.13 -7.26 -11.81
CA ARG A 311 -10.39 -6.03 -11.59
C ARG A 311 -10.16 -5.75 -10.09
N CYS A 312 -11.15 -5.95 -9.24
CA CYS A 312 -10.99 -5.83 -7.79
C CYS A 312 -9.84 -6.72 -7.30
N ASN A 313 -9.79 -7.98 -7.75
CA ASN A 313 -8.74 -8.92 -7.40
C ASN A 313 -7.34 -8.44 -7.87
N ARG A 314 -7.22 -7.94 -9.11
CA ARG A 314 -5.95 -7.39 -9.62
C ARG A 314 -5.48 -6.15 -8.85
N LEU A 315 -6.42 -5.38 -8.30
CA LEU A 315 -6.12 -4.21 -7.46
C LEU A 315 -5.89 -4.57 -5.98
N GLY A 316 -6.02 -5.84 -5.60
CA GLY A 316 -5.88 -6.29 -4.21
C GLY A 316 -7.07 -5.95 -3.31
N CYS A 317 -8.18 -5.48 -3.89
CA CYS A 317 -9.41 -5.19 -3.15
C CYS A 317 -10.17 -6.50 -2.86
N ARG A 318 -10.75 -6.60 -1.65
CA ARG A 318 -11.66 -7.71 -1.32
C ARG A 318 -13.08 -7.35 -1.74
N VAL A 319 -13.87 -8.32 -2.20
CA VAL A 319 -15.31 -8.12 -2.41
C VAL A 319 -16.09 -8.73 -1.24
N ARG A 320 -16.94 -7.93 -0.60
CA ARG A 320 -17.81 -8.36 0.52
C ARG A 320 -19.17 -7.70 0.40
N GLY A 321 -20.23 -8.52 0.39
CA GLY A 321 -21.61 -8.02 0.35
C GLY A 321 -21.88 -7.10 -0.85
N GLY A 322 -21.40 -7.49 -2.03
CA GLY A 322 -21.56 -6.70 -3.26
C GLY A 322 -20.72 -5.42 -3.33
N SER A 323 -19.79 -5.20 -2.39
CA SER A 323 -18.89 -4.03 -2.39
C SER A 323 -17.42 -4.45 -2.48
N ALA A 324 -16.64 -3.73 -3.29
CA ALA A 324 -15.19 -3.72 -3.15
C ALA A 324 -14.82 -2.95 -1.87
N VAL A 325 -14.00 -3.55 -1.02
CA VAL A 325 -13.65 -3.00 0.30
C VAL A 325 -12.15 -2.87 0.50
N GLN A 326 -11.75 -1.78 1.16
CA GLN A 326 -10.37 -1.53 1.59
C GLN A 326 -10.37 -0.96 3.02
N SER A 327 -9.69 -1.65 3.95
CA SER A 327 -9.57 -1.22 5.33
C SER A 327 -8.32 -0.36 5.54
N VAL A 328 -8.54 0.84 6.06
CA VAL A 328 -7.52 1.82 6.46
C VAL A 328 -7.58 1.97 7.98
N THR A 329 -6.42 2.09 8.61
CA THR A 329 -6.35 2.45 10.04
C THR A 329 -5.73 3.83 10.14
N GLU A 330 -6.41 4.73 10.85
CA GLU A 330 -6.04 6.13 10.94
C GLU A 330 -6.48 6.68 12.30
N GLY A 331 -5.57 7.33 13.02
CA GLY A 331 -5.85 7.84 14.37
C GLY A 331 -6.35 6.76 15.35
N GLY A 332 -5.82 5.53 15.25
CA GLY A 332 -6.24 4.39 16.07
C GLY A 332 -7.63 3.82 15.74
N ARG A 333 -8.30 4.32 14.70
CA ARG A 333 -9.62 3.83 14.25
C ARG A 333 -9.48 3.12 12.90
N THR A 334 -10.12 1.97 12.75
CA THR A 334 -10.25 1.31 11.45
C THR A 334 -11.50 1.82 10.74
N VAL A 335 -11.29 2.31 9.53
CA VAL A 335 -12.34 2.74 8.59
C VAL A 335 -12.24 1.87 7.35
N GLU A 336 -13.38 1.45 6.81
CA GLU A 336 -13.45 0.64 5.59
C GLU A 336 -14.07 1.46 4.46
N ALA A 337 -13.28 1.77 3.44
CA ALA A 337 -13.77 2.33 2.19
C ALA A 337 -14.53 1.23 1.42
N ARG A 338 -15.66 1.59 0.82
CA ARG A 338 -16.56 0.69 0.10
C ARG A 338 -17.02 1.31 -1.21
N VAL A 339 -16.86 0.57 -2.30
CA VAL A 339 -17.48 0.90 -3.60
C VAL A 339 -18.42 -0.24 -3.94
N TRP A 340 -19.70 0.06 -4.15
CA TRP A 340 -20.65 -0.96 -4.63
C TRP A 340 -20.20 -1.45 -6.01
N VAL A 341 -20.09 -2.77 -6.16
CA VAL A 341 -19.73 -3.43 -7.43
C VAL A 341 -20.84 -4.36 -7.93
N GLY A 342 -21.85 -4.63 -7.10
CA GLY A 342 -23.00 -5.47 -7.44
C GLY A 342 -23.01 -6.82 -6.74
N ASP A 343 -24.22 -7.36 -6.55
CA ASP A 343 -24.53 -8.72 -6.11
C ASP A 343 -25.32 -9.49 -7.20
N TYR A 344 -25.18 -9.05 -8.45
CA TYR A 344 -25.85 -9.60 -9.64
C TYR A 344 -25.32 -10.99 -10.03
N TYR A 345 -25.94 -11.60 -11.04
CA TYR A 345 -25.36 -12.77 -11.70
C TYR A 345 -24.07 -12.37 -12.42
N GLU A 346 -23.07 -13.26 -12.42
CA GLU A 346 -21.72 -12.97 -12.90
C GLU A 346 -21.64 -12.48 -14.36
N TYR A 347 -22.65 -12.81 -15.17
CA TYR A 347 -22.75 -12.49 -16.60
C TYR A 347 -23.61 -11.26 -16.89
N ASP A 348 -24.20 -10.63 -15.88
CA ASP A 348 -25.01 -9.44 -16.07
C ASP A 348 -24.12 -8.20 -16.19
N ALA A 349 -24.56 -7.25 -17.01
CA ALA A 349 -23.96 -5.92 -17.07
C ALA A 349 -24.07 -5.24 -15.69
N CYS A 350 -23.03 -4.51 -15.31
CA CYS A 350 -22.96 -3.85 -14.00
C CYS A 350 -22.25 -2.51 -14.09
N GLU A 351 -22.34 -1.73 -13.01
CA GLU A 351 -21.70 -0.42 -12.90
C GLU A 351 -21.04 -0.26 -11.53
N THR A 352 -19.96 0.52 -11.45
CA THR A 352 -19.44 0.97 -10.15
C THR A 352 -20.47 1.88 -9.47
N GLY A 353 -20.75 1.66 -8.19
CA GLY A 353 -21.59 2.54 -7.39
C GLY A 353 -20.80 3.66 -6.70
N ALA A 354 -21.47 4.36 -5.78
CA ALA A 354 -20.84 5.40 -5.00
C ALA A 354 -19.79 4.84 -4.03
N LEU A 355 -18.79 5.68 -3.73
CA LEU A 355 -17.81 5.43 -2.68
C LEU A 355 -18.39 5.87 -1.34
N SER A 356 -18.37 4.99 -0.35
CA SER A 356 -18.76 5.27 1.03
C SER A 356 -17.70 4.76 2.00
N TRP A 357 -17.79 5.15 3.26
CA TRP A 357 -16.93 4.64 4.32
C TRP A 357 -17.77 4.09 5.46
N ALA A 358 -17.29 3.03 6.09
CA ALA A 358 -17.93 2.44 7.25
C ALA A 358 -16.95 2.35 8.43
N GLY A 359 -17.47 2.53 9.64
CA GLY A 359 -16.75 2.28 10.88
C GLY A 359 -16.54 0.79 11.14
N SER A 360 -15.83 0.47 12.22
CA SER A 360 -15.59 -0.93 12.65
C SER A 360 -16.87 -1.68 13.03
N ASP A 361 -17.94 -0.96 13.39
CA ASP A 361 -19.28 -1.51 13.63
C ASP A 361 -20.09 -1.73 12.34
N GLY A 362 -19.51 -1.42 11.19
CA GLY A 362 -20.13 -1.57 9.87
C GLY A 362 -21.12 -0.46 9.51
N ARG A 363 -21.31 0.56 10.37
CA ARG A 363 -22.18 1.69 10.07
C ARG A 363 -21.50 2.69 9.14
N ALA A 364 -22.28 3.26 8.22
CA ALA A 364 -21.81 4.31 7.33
C ALA A 364 -21.34 5.54 8.14
N LEU A 365 -20.20 6.10 7.76
CA LEU A 365 -19.64 7.29 8.36
C LEU A 365 -20.05 8.54 7.58
N PRO A 366 -20.34 9.66 8.26
CA PRO A 366 -20.36 10.96 7.63
C PRO A 366 -19.02 11.26 6.96
N LEU A 367 -19.04 11.88 5.79
CA LEU A 367 -17.80 12.23 5.06
C LEU A 367 -16.90 13.17 5.87
N THR A 368 -17.48 13.96 6.78
CA THR A 368 -16.75 14.82 7.73
C THR A 368 -15.92 14.06 8.75
N GLU A 369 -16.23 12.78 9.00
CA GLU A 369 -15.52 11.93 9.97
C GLU A 369 -14.43 11.06 9.34
N VAL A 370 -14.37 11.01 8.00
CA VAL A 370 -13.36 10.24 7.25
C VAL A 370 -12.05 11.01 7.25
N GLY A 371 -10.98 10.44 7.81
CA GLY A 371 -9.67 11.08 7.83
C GLY A 371 -8.96 11.08 6.47
N PRO A 372 -7.87 11.86 6.33
CA PRO A 372 -7.20 12.10 5.04
C PRO A 372 -6.65 10.84 4.37
N VAL A 373 -6.09 9.88 5.13
CA VAL A 373 -5.58 8.62 4.57
C VAL A 373 -6.74 7.76 4.08
N ALA A 374 -7.79 7.58 4.89
CA ALA A 374 -8.96 6.81 4.50
C ALA A 374 -9.67 7.40 3.28
N TRP A 375 -9.74 8.73 3.21
CA TRP A 375 -10.29 9.46 2.07
C TRP A 375 -9.47 9.21 0.80
N SER A 376 -8.16 9.47 0.86
CA SER A 376 -7.27 9.33 -0.29
C SER A 376 -7.28 7.91 -0.86
N GLU A 377 -7.22 6.91 0.01
CA GLU A 377 -7.22 5.51 -0.40
C GLU A 377 -8.56 5.04 -0.96
N GLY A 378 -9.68 5.49 -0.36
CA GLY A 378 -11.01 5.23 -0.91
C GLY A 378 -11.18 5.81 -2.31
N MET A 379 -10.76 7.07 -2.50
CA MET A 379 -10.78 7.74 -3.80
C MET A 379 -9.90 7.04 -4.83
N ARG A 380 -8.69 6.62 -4.43
CA ARG A 380 -7.79 5.84 -5.29
C ARG A 380 -8.40 4.52 -5.73
N MET A 381 -9.02 3.78 -4.81
CA MET A 381 -9.74 2.55 -5.12
C MET A 381 -10.89 2.80 -6.11
N ALA A 382 -11.74 3.80 -5.84
CA ALA A 382 -12.86 4.15 -6.69
C ALA A 382 -12.42 4.60 -8.10
N ALA A 383 -11.40 5.45 -8.18
CA ALA A 383 -10.80 5.89 -9.43
C ALA A 383 -10.23 4.72 -10.23
N ALA A 384 -9.48 3.83 -9.57
CA ALA A 384 -8.89 2.66 -10.20
C ALA A 384 -9.96 1.71 -10.74
N LEU A 385 -11.06 1.48 -10.01
CA LEU A 385 -12.20 0.68 -10.50
C LEU A 385 -12.89 1.38 -11.68
N TYR A 386 -13.17 2.67 -11.58
CA TYR A 386 -13.82 3.42 -12.66
C TYR A 386 -12.98 3.49 -13.94
N ALA A 387 -11.65 3.57 -13.82
CA ALA A 387 -10.74 3.59 -14.96
C ALA A 387 -10.78 2.30 -15.81
N GLY A 388 -11.25 1.17 -15.25
CA GLY A 388 -11.37 -0.09 -15.98
C GLY A 388 -12.69 -0.31 -16.72
N ARG A 389 -13.61 0.67 -16.65
CA ARG A 389 -14.92 0.59 -17.31
C ARG A 389 -14.77 0.41 -18.82
N THR A 390 -15.78 -0.19 -19.44
CA THR A 390 -15.91 -0.25 -20.89
C THR A 390 -16.02 1.17 -21.47
N ILE A 391 -15.11 1.53 -22.38
CA ILE A 391 -15.15 2.79 -23.12
C ILE A 391 -15.86 2.55 -24.45
N GLN A 392 -16.96 3.26 -24.72
CA GLN A 392 -17.62 3.17 -26.02
C GLN A 392 -16.70 3.72 -27.11
N GLY A 393 -16.19 2.83 -27.97
CA GLY A 393 -15.29 3.17 -29.08
C GLY A 393 -14.23 2.11 -29.43
N GLU A 394 -13.97 1.11 -28.57
CA GLU A 394 -12.95 0.07 -28.84
C GLU A 394 -13.46 -1.18 -29.59
N GLU A 395 -14.73 -1.20 -30.03
CA GLU A 395 -15.28 -2.28 -30.88
C GLU A 395 -15.30 -1.95 -32.39
N ALA A 396 -14.56 -0.91 -32.80
CA ALA A 396 -14.38 -0.59 -34.22
C ALA A 396 -12.92 -0.23 -34.53
N ALA A 397 -12.05 -1.25 -34.54
CA ALA A 397 -10.73 -1.20 -35.20
C ALA A 397 -10.45 -2.53 -35.89
#